data_AF-A0A3C0VA12-F1
#
_entry.id   AF-A0A3C0VA12-F1
#
_cell.length_a   1.000
_cell.length_b   1.000
_cell.length_c   1.000
_cell.angle_alpha   90.00
_cell.angle_beta   90.00
_cell.angle_gamma   90.00
#
_symmetry.space_group_name_H-M   'P 1'
#
loop_
_entity.id
_entity.type
_entity.pdbx_description
1 polymer ?
#
loop_
_entity_poly.entity_id
_entity_poly.type
_entity_poly.pdbx_seq_one_letter_code
_entity_poly.pdbx_strand_id
1 'polypeptide(L)'
;MDVFSVLSGEHRVIGQVLACLEKIVAGVQAGGNLDASSVREVLEFFRHYADHAHHAKEEDVLFARIEANAGLSRARGLIAGLRAEHVQARSHVQAIRMVLEADKPRPNDMPRFIEHARALVSGKRQHMQKEEQQLFPAVAEKLTPSELQELARAFEHVRQTDRGAGASAR
;
A
#
# COMPACT_ATOMS: atom_id res chain seq x y z
N MET A 1 -17.38 12.88 -5.67
CA MET A 1 -16.58 11.83 -5.01
C MET A 1 -15.56 12.53 -4.13
N ASP A 2 -15.46 12.19 -2.86
CA ASP A 2 -14.39 12.71 -2.00
C ASP A 2 -13.16 11.80 -2.12
N VAL A 3 -12.05 12.37 -2.60
CA VAL A 3 -10.78 11.67 -2.87
C VAL A 3 -10.16 11.05 -1.63
N PHE A 4 -10.28 11.70 -0.48
CA PHE A 4 -9.71 11.17 0.77
C PHE A 4 -10.55 10.02 1.31
N SER A 5 -11.89 10.12 1.22
CA SER A 5 -12.77 8.99 1.50
C SER A 5 -12.51 7.78 0.60
N VAL A 6 -12.10 7.99 -0.66
CA VAL A 6 -11.69 6.88 -1.55
C VAL A 6 -10.44 6.21 -1.00
N LEU A 7 -9.35 6.95 -0.75
CA LEU A 7 -8.10 6.37 -0.24
C LEU A 7 -8.29 5.69 1.12
N SER A 8 -9.02 6.32 2.05
CA SER A 8 -9.37 5.69 3.33
C SER A 8 -10.25 4.44 3.18
N GLY A 9 -11.07 4.37 2.13
CA GLY A 9 -11.80 3.14 1.78
C GLY A 9 -10.85 2.03 1.34
N GLU A 10 -9.86 2.37 0.51
CA GLU A 10 -8.82 1.44 0.05
C GLU A 10 -7.93 0.98 1.23
N HIS A 11 -7.57 1.89 2.14
CA HIS A 11 -6.86 1.57 3.39
C HIS A 11 -7.58 0.55 4.26
N ARG A 12 -8.92 0.60 4.33
CA ARG A 12 -9.70 -0.41 5.07
C ARG A 12 -9.53 -1.80 4.46
N VAL A 13 -9.53 -1.90 3.13
CA VAL A 13 -9.31 -3.17 2.41
C VAL A 13 -7.87 -3.66 2.63
N ILE A 14 -6.89 -2.78 2.46
CA ILE A 14 -5.47 -3.09 2.73
C ILE A 14 -5.29 -3.57 4.19
N GLY A 15 -5.92 -2.89 5.14
CA GLY A 15 -5.89 -3.24 6.56
C GLY A 15 -6.47 -4.63 6.86
N GLN A 16 -7.51 -5.05 6.15
CA GLN A 16 -8.07 -6.41 6.26
C GLN A 16 -7.06 -7.46 5.80
N VAL A 17 -6.39 -7.24 4.67
CA VAL A 17 -5.36 -8.15 4.15
C VAL A 17 -4.14 -8.21 5.07
N LEU A 18 -3.72 -7.07 5.64
CA LEU A 18 -2.67 -7.03 6.66
C LEU A 18 -3.04 -7.84 7.91
N ALA A 19 -4.31 -7.81 8.34
CA ALA A 19 -4.78 -8.62 9.45
C ALA A 19 -4.74 -10.13 9.14
N CYS A 20 -4.98 -10.53 7.89
CA CYS A 20 -4.77 -11.91 7.46
C CYS A 20 -3.30 -12.33 7.55
N LEU A 21 -2.38 -11.49 7.04
CA LEU A 21 -0.94 -11.76 7.13
C LEU A 21 -0.47 -11.86 8.59
N GLU A 22 -0.94 -10.98 9.47
CA GLU A 22 -0.63 -11.01 10.89
C GLU A 22 -1.10 -12.31 11.56
N LYS A 23 -2.29 -12.81 11.22
CA LYS A 23 -2.81 -14.10 11.71
C LYS A 23 -1.96 -15.28 11.22
N ILE A 24 -1.52 -15.26 9.95
CA ILE A 24 -0.64 -16.30 9.40
C ILE A 24 0.68 -16.32 10.19
N VAL A 25 1.29 -15.15 10.41
CA VAL A 25 2.51 -15.03 11.21
C VAL A 25 2.30 -15.58 12.61
N ALA A 26 1.21 -15.21 13.29
CA ALA A 26 0.92 -15.70 14.64
C ALA A 26 0.74 -17.24 14.67
N GLY A 27 0.07 -17.82 13.68
CA GLY A 27 -0.12 -19.27 13.57
C GLY A 27 1.20 -20.02 13.39
N VAL A 28 2.10 -19.51 12.56
CA VAL A 28 3.45 -20.06 12.39
C VAL A 28 4.25 -19.96 13.70
N GLN A 29 4.20 -18.81 14.37
CA GLN A 29 4.90 -18.62 15.65
C GLN A 29 4.39 -19.55 16.77
N ALA A 30 3.12 -19.97 16.69
CA ALA A 30 2.53 -20.96 17.59
C ALA A 30 2.91 -22.42 17.25
N GLY A 31 3.79 -22.65 16.28
CA GLY A 31 4.24 -23.98 15.85
C GLY A 31 3.41 -24.58 14.72
N GLY A 32 2.50 -23.81 14.12
CA GLY A 32 1.76 -24.23 12.93
C GLY A 32 2.61 -24.21 11.65
N ASN A 33 2.15 -24.92 10.62
CA ASN A 33 2.74 -24.84 9.30
C ASN A 33 2.38 -23.54 8.59
N LEU A 34 3.28 -23.04 7.75
CA LEU A 34 3.02 -21.87 6.91
C LEU A 34 2.04 -22.21 5.79
N ASP A 35 0.90 -21.51 5.74
CA ASP A 35 0.01 -21.52 4.59
C ASP A 35 0.58 -20.65 3.46
N ALA A 36 1.48 -21.24 2.68
CA ALA A 36 2.15 -20.57 1.57
C ALA A 36 1.18 -20.12 0.47
N SER A 37 0.01 -20.75 0.34
CA SER A 37 -0.99 -20.34 -0.66
C SER A 37 -1.61 -19.00 -0.27
N SER A 38 -2.10 -18.90 0.97
CA SER A 38 -2.67 -17.65 1.49
C SER A 38 -1.64 -16.51 1.49
N VAL A 39 -0.36 -16.78 1.79
CA VAL A 39 0.67 -15.74 1.69
C VAL A 39 0.87 -15.28 0.24
N ARG A 40 0.87 -16.18 -0.75
CA ARG A 40 0.96 -15.78 -2.16
C ARG A 40 -0.20 -14.88 -2.57
N GLU A 41 -1.42 -15.18 -2.14
CA GLU A 41 -2.59 -14.31 -2.39
C GLU A 41 -2.42 -12.92 -1.77
N VAL A 42 -1.90 -12.85 -0.55
CA VAL A 42 -1.55 -11.57 0.10
C VAL A 42 -0.54 -10.78 -0.75
N LEU A 43 0.52 -11.43 -1.23
CA LEU A 43 1.56 -10.76 -2.03
C LEU A 43 1.03 -10.28 -3.39
N GLU A 44 0.18 -11.06 -4.06
CA GLU A 44 -0.47 -10.63 -5.30
C GLU A 44 -1.44 -9.46 -5.06
N PHE A 45 -2.17 -9.46 -3.95
CA PHE A 45 -2.98 -8.32 -3.56
C PHE A 45 -2.13 -7.05 -3.37
N PHE A 46 -0.99 -7.13 -2.67
CA PHE A 46 -0.12 -5.96 -2.50
C PHE A 46 0.44 -5.45 -3.83
N ARG A 47 0.81 -6.35 -4.74
CA ARG A 47 1.31 -5.98 -6.06
C ARG A 47 0.26 -5.28 -6.92
N HIS A 48 -0.94 -5.86 -7.01
CA HIS A 48 -1.96 -5.37 -7.94
C HIS A 48 -2.83 -4.26 -7.35
N TYR A 49 -3.28 -4.41 -6.11
CA TYR A 49 -4.21 -3.47 -5.50
C TYR A 49 -3.46 -2.35 -4.77
N ALA A 50 -2.55 -2.68 -3.86
CA ALA A 50 -1.88 -1.65 -3.08
C ALA A 50 -0.90 -0.83 -3.93
N ASP A 51 -0.11 -1.46 -4.79
CA ASP A 51 0.89 -0.76 -5.60
C ASP A 51 0.30 -0.14 -6.87
N HIS A 52 -0.19 -0.97 -7.80
CA HIS A 52 -0.62 -0.45 -9.11
C HIS A 52 -1.89 0.40 -9.05
N ALA A 53 -2.78 0.18 -8.08
CA ALA A 53 -4.03 0.93 -8.00
C ALA A 53 -4.02 2.03 -6.93
N HIS A 54 -3.66 1.70 -5.70
CA HIS A 54 -3.72 2.65 -4.58
C HIS A 54 -2.53 3.63 -4.61
N HIS A 55 -1.28 3.14 -4.61
CA HIS A 55 -0.12 4.03 -4.69
C HIS A 55 -0.08 4.81 -6.01
N ALA A 56 -0.60 4.31 -7.13
CA ALA A 56 -0.68 5.11 -8.36
C ALA A 56 -1.56 6.36 -8.19
N LYS A 57 -2.68 6.28 -7.45
CA LYS A 57 -3.47 7.48 -7.10
C LYS A 57 -2.68 8.42 -6.20
N GLU A 58 -1.84 7.89 -5.33
CA GLU A 58 -1.02 8.68 -4.43
C GLU A 58 0.17 9.31 -5.15
N GLU A 59 1.09 8.51 -5.67
CA GLU A 59 2.34 8.94 -6.29
C GLU A 59 2.11 9.75 -7.58
N ASP A 60 1.29 9.25 -8.51
CA ASP A 60 1.15 9.83 -9.85
C ASP A 60 0.15 10.99 -9.89
N VAL A 61 -0.79 11.04 -8.94
CA VAL A 61 -1.89 12.01 -8.97
C VAL A 61 -1.85 12.95 -7.75
N LEU A 62 -1.98 12.44 -6.53
CA LEU A 62 -2.04 13.29 -5.33
C LEU A 62 -0.69 13.97 -5.02
N PHE A 63 0.40 13.21 -4.98
CA PHE A 63 1.74 13.70 -4.65
C PHE A 63 2.24 14.63 -5.74
N ALA A 64 2.03 14.28 -7.01
CA ALA A 64 2.33 15.18 -8.13
C ALA A 64 1.58 16.52 -8.00
N ARG A 65 0.30 16.51 -7.60
CA ARG A 65 -0.46 17.75 -7.34
C ARG A 65 0.10 18.56 -6.18
N ILE A 66 0.50 17.91 -5.10
CA ILE A 66 1.14 18.55 -3.94
C ILE A 66 2.47 19.23 -4.34
N GLU A 67 3.26 18.58 -5.19
CA GLU A 67 4.52 19.11 -5.69
C GLU A 67 4.33 20.31 -6.62
N ALA A 68 3.27 20.31 -7.43
CA ALA A 68 2.93 21.43 -8.31
C ALA A 68 2.38 22.66 -7.55
N ASN A 69 1.83 22.50 -6.34
CA ASN A 69 1.19 23.58 -5.60
C ASN A 69 2.14 24.20 -4.57
N ALA A 70 2.47 25.49 -4.71
CA ALA A 70 3.36 26.21 -3.79
C ALA A 70 2.77 26.38 -2.38
N GLY A 71 1.44 26.44 -2.25
CA GLY A 71 0.72 26.54 -0.98
C GLY A 71 0.77 25.26 -0.12
N LEU A 72 1.27 24.16 -0.68
CA LEU A 72 1.39 22.85 -0.01
C LEU A 72 2.84 22.49 0.36
N SER A 73 3.73 23.47 0.51
CA SER A 73 5.14 23.27 0.85
C SER A 73 5.37 22.40 2.10
N ARG A 74 4.52 22.51 3.13
CA ARG A 74 4.57 21.67 4.33
C ARG A 74 4.25 20.19 4.01
N ALA A 75 3.32 19.92 3.11
CA ALA A 75 2.99 18.57 2.68
C ALA A 75 4.07 17.94 1.79
N ARG A 76 4.89 18.75 1.10
CA ARG A 76 6.03 18.24 0.29
C ARG A 76 7.06 17.47 1.12
N GLY A 77 7.31 17.91 2.35
CA GLY A 77 8.20 17.18 3.26
C GLY A 77 7.64 15.82 3.68
N LEU A 78 6.30 15.73 3.83
CA LEU A 78 5.62 14.48 4.20
C LEU A 78 5.67 13.45 3.07
N ILE A 79 5.39 13.86 1.83
CA ILE A 79 5.33 12.92 0.69
C ILE A 79 6.68 12.28 0.36
N ALA A 80 7.82 12.95 0.65
CA ALA A 80 9.13 12.34 0.48
C ALA A 80 9.33 11.14 1.43
N GLY A 81 8.89 11.27 2.68
CA GLY A 81 8.88 10.17 3.66
C GLY A 81 7.93 9.05 3.25
N LEU A 82 6.72 9.39 2.82
CA LEU A 82 5.71 8.42 2.38
C LEU A 82 6.18 7.61 1.16
N ARG A 83 6.84 8.24 0.17
CA ARG A 83 7.46 7.51 -0.96
C ARG A 83 8.55 6.55 -0.51
N ALA A 84 9.39 6.96 0.44
CA ALA A 84 10.40 6.06 1.00
C ALA A 84 9.76 4.85 1.72
N GLU A 85 8.63 5.06 2.38
CA GLU A 85 7.83 4.00 3.00
C GLU A 85 7.17 3.08 1.95
N HIS A 86 6.72 3.59 0.81
CA HIS A 86 6.27 2.75 -0.31
C HIS A 86 7.38 1.83 -0.81
N VAL A 87 8.59 2.37 -1.00
CA VAL A 87 9.76 1.57 -1.41
C VAL A 87 10.10 0.50 -0.37
N GLN A 88 10.05 0.82 0.92
CA GLN A 88 10.26 -0.16 2.00
C GLN A 88 9.18 -1.25 2.02
N ALA A 89 7.92 -0.90 1.82
CA ALA A 89 6.85 -1.89 1.74
C ALA A 89 7.06 -2.84 0.55
N ARG A 90 7.42 -2.32 -0.62
CA ARG A 90 7.76 -3.12 -1.81
C ARG A 90 8.94 -4.07 -1.54
N SER A 91 9.97 -3.61 -0.82
CA SER A 91 11.12 -4.45 -0.48
C SER A 91 10.75 -5.60 0.48
N HIS A 92 9.86 -5.36 1.46
CA HIS A 92 9.34 -6.43 2.32
C HIS A 92 8.51 -7.45 1.56
N VAL A 93 7.62 -7.01 0.67
CA VAL A 93 6.84 -7.90 -0.21
C VAL A 93 7.77 -8.80 -1.04
N GLN A 94 8.81 -8.22 -1.65
CA GLN A 94 9.80 -8.98 -2.41
C GLN A 94 10.58 -9.97 -1.54
N ALA A 95 10.99 -9.57 -0.33
CA ALA A 95 11.73 -10.45 0.56
C ALA A 95 10.89 -11.65 1.04
N ILE A 96 9.60 -11.45 1.32
CA ILE A 96 8.65 -12.53 1.62
C ILE A 96 8.53 -13.47 0.42
N ARG A 97 8.37 -12.93 -0.79
CA ARG A 97 8.29 -13.71 -2.03
C ARG A 97 9.50 -14.62 -2.21
N MET A 98 10.71 -14.08 -2.03
CA MET A 98 11.96 -14.82 -2.14
C MET A 98 12.09 -15.98 -1.13
N VAL A 99 11.44 -15.89 0.03
CA VAL A 99 11.37 -17.00 0.99
C VAL A 99 10.44 -18.10 0.48
N LEU A 100 9.29 -17.75 -0.09
CA LEU A 100 8.31 -18.73 -0.58
C LEU A 100 8.76 -19.44 -1.86
N GLU A 101 9.57 -18.78 -2.69
CA GLU A 101 10.03 -19.27 -3.99
C GLU A 101 11.42 -19.94 -3.93
N ALA A 102 11.99 -20.11 -2.73
CA ALA A 102 13.28 -20.77 -2.59
C ALA A 102 13.21 -22.26 -2.98
N ASP A 103 14.10 -22.71 -3.86
CA ASP A 103 14.16 -24.10 -4.35
C ASP A 103 14.34 -25.14 -3.23
N LYS A 104 14.99 -24.75 -2.13
CA LYS A 104 15.23 -25.60 -0.96
C LYS A 104 15.06 -24.78 0.31
N PRO A 105 14.37 -25.31 1.35
CA PRO A 105 14.27 -24.63 2.63
C PRO A 105 15.64 -24.38 3.26
N ARG A 106 15.87 -23.16 3.72
CA ARG A 106 17.07 -22.76 4.48
C ARG A 106 16.69 -22.55 5.95
N PRO A 107 17.60 -22.79 6.91
CA PRO A 107 17.32 -22.63 8.34
C PRO A 107 16.76 -21.26 8.73
N ASN A 108 17.13 -20.19 8.01
CA ASN A 108 16.70 -18.82 8.29
C ASN A 108 15.49 -18.35 7.48
N ASP A 109 14.89 -19.18 6.64
CA ASP A 109 13.75 -18.75 5.81
C ASP A 109 12.53 -18.37 6.65
N MET A 110 12.17 -19.19 7.64
CA MET A 110 11.01 -18.89 8.49
C MET A 110 11.21 -17.66 9.39
N PRO A 111 12.35 -17.49 10.09
CA PRO A 111 12.65 -16.24 10.80
C PRO A 111 12.55 -15.01 9.90
N ARG A 112 13.10 -15.06 8.67
CA ARG A 112 13.04 -13.95 7.70
C ARG A 112 11.62 -13.66 7.22
N PHE A 113 10.83 -14.70 6.96
CA PHE A 113 9.41 -14.54 6.63
C PHE A 113 8.69 -13.76 7.74
N ILE A 114 8.84 -14.18 8.99
CA ILE A 114 8.19 -13.55 10.15
C ILE A 114 8.65 -12.10 10.30
N GLU A 115 9.95 -11.84 10.19
CA GLU A 115 10.53 -10.49 10.29
C GLU A 115 9.92 -9.55 9.25
N HIS A 116 10.00 -9.91 7.96
CA HIS A 116 9.50 -9.06 6.89
C HIS A 116 7.98 -8.93 6.89
N ALA A 117 7.24 -9.98 7.23
CA ALA A 117 5.78 -9.90 7.35
C ALA A 117 5.34 -8.96 8.48
N ARG A 118 6.00 -9.01 9.65
CA ARG A 118 5.70 -8.10 10.77
C ARG A 118 6.08 -6.66 10.43
N ALA A 119 7.24 -6.45 9.80
CA ALA A 119 7.68 -5.12 9.37
C ALA A 119 6.74 -4.52 8.31
N LEU A 120 6.26 -5.33 7.37
CA LEU A 120 5.25 -4.90 6.39
C LEU A 120 3.94 -4.48 7.08
N VAL A 121 3.45 -5.28 8.04
CA VAL A 121 2.21 -4.99 8.78
C VAL A 121 2.32 -3.71 9.61
N SER A 122 3.37 -3.58 10.42
CA SER A 122 3.55 -2.40 11.26
C SER A 122 3.82 -1.15 10.41
N GLY A 123 4.69 -1.26 9.41
CA GLY A 123 5.05 -0.17 8.50
C GLY A 123 3.84 0.35 7.74
N LYS A 124 3.03 -0.53 7.13
CA LYS A 124 1.83 -0.10 6.41
C LYS A 124 0.77 0.53 7.29
N ARG A 125 0.55 0.05 8.51
CA ARG A 125 -0.39 0.68 9.45
C ARG A 125 0.04 2.09 9.84
N GLN A 126 1.33 2.28 10.15
CA GLN A 126 1.89 3.59 10.48
C GLN A 126 1.83 4.55 9.29
N HIS A 127 2.11 4.04 8.10
CA HIS A 127 2.05 4.78 6.85
C HIS A 127 0.64 5.32 6.57
N MET A 128 -0.38 4.44 6.52
CA MET A 128 -1.78 4.84 6.32
C MET A 128 -2.25 5.84 7.39
N GLN A 129 -1.78 5.68 8.63
CA GLN A 129 -2.07 6.63 9.71
C GLN A 129 -1.51 8.03 9.42
N LYS A 130 -0.27 8.14 8.92
CA LYS A 130 0.33 9.44 8.57
C LYS A 130 -0.45 10.12 7.46
N GLU A 131 -0.91 9.36 6.49
CA GLU A 131 -1.72 9.89 5.40
C GLU A 131 -3.05 10.43 5.90
N GLU A 132 -3.80 9.61 6.64
CA GLU A 132 -5.13 9.98 7.14
C GLU A 132 -5.10 11.11 8.17
N GLN A 133 -4.09 11.13 9.05
CA GLN A 133 -4.06 12.09 10.17
C GLN A 133 -3.26 13.36 9.87
N GLN A 134 -2.39 13.33 8.86
CA GLN A 134 -1.48 14.46 8.58
C GLN A 134 -1.59 14.92 7.14
N LEU A 135 -1.42 14.03 6.16
CA LEU A 135 -1.39 14.42 4.76
C LEU A 135 -2.76 14.89 4.27
N PHE A 136 -3.80 14.06 4.41
CA PHE A 136 -5.12 14.34 3.86
C PHE A 136 -5.72 15.64 4.43
N PRO A 137 -5.69 15.91 5.76
CA PRO A 137 -6.17 17.18 6.29
C PRO A 137 -5.37 18.38 5.77
N ALA A 138 -4.05 18.27 5.66
CA ALA A 138 -3.20 19.35 5.17
C ALA A 138 -3.49 19.70 3.69
N VAL A 139 -3.83 18.70 2.87
CA VAL A 139 -4.23 18.92 1.47
C VAL A 139 -5.65 19.47 1.39
N ALA A 140 -6.60 18.89 2.15
CA ALA A 140 -8.00 19.30 2.15
C ALA A 140 -8.20 20.78 2.56
N GLU A 141 -7.37 21.28 3.48
CA GLU A 141 -7.44 22.68 3.93
C GLU A 141 -7.02 23.67 2.83
N LYS A 142 -6.18 23.26 1.88
CA LYS A 142 -5.59 24.17 0.88
C LYS A 142 -6.22 24.08 -0.49
N LEU A 143 -6.73 22.93 -0.89
CA LEU A 143 -7.34 22.78 -2.21
C LEU A 143 -8.77 23.32 -2.24
N THR A 144 -9.08 24.06 -3.30
CA THR A 144 -10.44 24.52 -3.57
C THR A 144 -11.35 23.35 -3.96
N PRO A 145 -12.69 23.52 -3.88
CA PRO A 145 -13.63 22.50 -4.34
C PRO A 145 -13.42 22.09 -5.82
N SER A 146 -13.02 23.02 -6.69
CA SER A 146 -12.73 22.70 -8.10
C SER A 146 -11.50 21.81 -8.26
N GLU A 147 -10.42 22.12 -7.54
CA GLU A 147 -9.19 21.32 -7.57
C GLU A 147 -9.42 19.91 -7.00
N LEU A 148 -10.23 19.78 -5.95
CA LEU A 148 -10.63 18.47 -5.41
C LEU A 148 -11.47 17.67 -6.42
N GLN A 149 -12.34 18.32 -7.18
CA GLN A 149 -13.09 17.66 -8.25
C GLN A 149 -12.20 17.22 -9.42
N GLU A 150 -11.18 18.01 -9.79
CA GLU A 150 -10.18 17.61 -10.78
C GLU A 150 -9.40 16.39 -10.31
N LEU A 151 -8.98 16.38 -9.04
CA LEU A 151 -8.27 15.25 -8.44
C LEU A 151 -9.13 13.98 -8.46
N ALA A 152 -10.42 14.10 -8.13
CA ALA A 152 -11.36 12.98 -8.19
C ALA A 152 -11.48 12.40 -9.61
N ARG A 153 -11.58 13.25 -10.64
CA ARG A 153 -11.61 12.79 -12.04
C ARG A 153 -10.32 12.07 -12.45
N ALA A 154 -9.18 12.53 -11.95
CA ALA A 154 -7.89 11.88 -12.21
C ALA A 154 -7.80 10.49 -11.53
N PHE A 155 -8.31 10.33 -10.31
CA PHE A 155 -8.38 9.03 -9.63
C PHE A 155 -9.22 8.01 -10.40
N GLU A 156 -10.31 8.44 -11.02
CA GLU A 156 -11.16 7.58 -11.84
C GLU A 156 -10.42 7.04 -13.08
N HIS A 157 -9.49 7.81 -13.65
CA HIS A 157 -8.68 7.36 -14.79
C HIS A 157 -7.68 6.27 -14.40
N VAL A 158 -7.02 6.39 -13.24
CA VAL A 158 -6.12 5.34 -12.72
C VAL A 158 -6.86 4.01 -12.61
N ARG A 159 -8.09 4.04 -12.08
CA ARG A 159 -8.95 2.84 -11.93
C ARG A 159 -9.32 2.18 -13.27
N GLN A 160 -9.35 2.93 -14.38
CA GLN A 160 -9.67 2.37 -15.70
C GLN A 160 -8.46 1.66 -16.32
N THR A 161 -7.26 2.21 -16.13
CA THR A 161 -6.01 1.62 -16.63
C THR A 161 -5.71 0.26 -15.98
N ASP A 162 -5.96 0.10 -14.68
CA ASP A 162 -5.76 -1.19 -13.99
C ASP A 162 -6.75 -2.28 -14.42
N ARG A 163 -8.02 -1.91 -14.71
CA ARG A 163 -9.00 -2.89 -15.22
C ARG A 163 -8.61 -3.43 -16.59
N GLY A 164 -7.84 -2.68 -17.38
CA GLY A 164 -7.32 -3.12 -18.67
C GLY A 164 -6.23 -4.19 -18.56
N ALA A 165 -5.47 -4.22 -17.46
CA ALA A 165 -4.37 -5.16 -17.25
C ALA A 165 -4.80 -6.48 -16.59
N GLY A 166 -5.94 -6.51 -15.90
CA GLY A 166 -6.49 -7.70 -15.23
C GLY A 166 -7.54 -8.50 -16.01
N ALA A 167 -7.94 -8.05 -17.21
CA ALA A 167 -9.01 -8.66 -18.01
C ALA A 167 -8.52 -9.70 -19.03
N SER A 168 -7.37 -10.33 -18.81
CA SER A 168 -6.88 -11.45 -19.62
C SER A 168 -6.50 -12.65 -18.75
N ALA A 169 -7.51 -13.23 -18.12
CA ALA A 169 -7.50 -14.63 -17.71
C ALA A 169 -8.97 -15.09 -17.68
N ARG A 170 -9.41 -15.64 -18.81
CA ARG A 170 -10.59 -16.50 -18.88
C ARG A 170 -10.15 -17.93 -18.64
#